data_AF-A0A377LYX8-F1
#
_entry.id   AF-A0A377LYX8-F1
#
_cell.length_a   1.000
_cell.length_b   1.000
_cell.length_c   1.000
_cell.angle_alpha   90.00
_cell.angle_beta   90.00
_cell.angle_gamma   90.00
#
_symmetry.space_group_name_H-M   'P 1'
#
loop_
_entity.id
_entity.type
_entity.pdbx_description
1 polymer ?
#
loop_
_entity_poly.entity_id
_entity_poly.type
_entity_poly.pdbx_seq_one_letter_code
_entity_poly.pdbx_strand_id
1 'polypeptide(L)' 'MAANNDTLIYCSEASPESFNPQIASSGPSFVASSQVLYNRLMNFDPVKNTPVPSLAESWTI' A
#
# COMPACT_ATOMS: atom_id res chain seq x y z
N MET A 1 -4.30 15.63 22.44
CA MET A 1 -4.85 14.29 22.17
C MET A 1 -3.64 13.37 22.10
N ALA A 2 -3.41 12.54 23.12
CA ALA A 2 -2.32 11.57 23.08
C ALA A 2 -2.80 10.37 22.26
N ALA A 3 -2.09 10.05 21.18
CA ALA A 3 -2.34 8.86 20.39
C ALA A 3 -1.94 7.63 21.22
N ASN A 4 -2.64 6.50 21.02
CA ASN A 4 -2.31 5.24 21.69
C ASN A 4 -0.89 4.79 21.27
N ASN A 5 -0.18 4.00 22.08
CA ASN A 5 1.23 3.63 21.79
C ASN A 5 1.41 2.87 20.45
N ASP A 6 0.34 2.27 19.92
CA ASP A 6 0.33 1.57 18.63
C ASP A 6 -0.24 2.42 17.48
N THR A 7 -0.44 3.72 17.69
CA THR A 7 -1.00 4.62 16.67
C THR A 7 0.11 5.39 15.96
N LEU A 8 0.29 5.13 14.67
CA LEU A 8 1.10 5.95 13.79
C LEU A 8 0.23 7.05 13.15
N ILE A 9 0.59 8.31 13.36
CA ILE A 9 -0.02 9.45 12.66
C ILE A 9 0.88 9.82 11.47
N TYR A 10 0.35 9.68 10.26
CA TYR A 10 1.04 10.04 9.01
C TYR A 10 0.41 11.30 8.40
N CYS A 11 1.23 12.32 8.16
CA CYS A 11 0.83 13.55 7.48
C CYS A 11 1.10 13.42 5.97
N SER A 12 0.05 13.12 5.21
CA SER A 12 0.11 13.02 3.74
C SER A 12 0.46 14.36 3.09
N GLU A 13 1.22 14.34 2.00
CA GLU A 13 1.58 15.54 1.22
C GLU A 13 0.38 16.22 0.53
N ALA A 14 -0.71 15.48 0.29
CA ALA A 14 -1.97 15.99 -0.24
C ALA A 14 -3.15 15.06 0.07
N SER A 15 -4.37 15.51 -0.23
CA SER A 15 -5.57 14.67 -0.16
C SER A 15 -5.58 13.62 -1.29
N PRO A 16 -6.04 12.38 -1.04
CA PRO A 16 -6.23 11.40 -2.09
C PRO A 16 -7.38 11.81 -3.02
N GLU A 17 -7.22 11.57 -4.32
CA GLU A 17 -8.27 11.82 -5.33
C GLU A 17 -9.38 10.75 -5.27
N SER A 18 -9.00 9.54 -4.87
CA SER A 18 -9.84 8.35 -4.83
C SER A 18 -9.20 7.29 -3.94
N PHE A 19 -10.03 6.41 -3.36
CA PHE A 19 -9.57 5.21 -2.65
C PHE A 19 -9.64 3.95 -3.52
N ASN A 20 -9.95 4.10 -4.81
CA ASN A 20 -9.96 3.00 -5.77
C ASN A 20 -8.69 3.04 -6.64
N PRO A 21 -7.73 2.14 -6.42
CA PRO A 21 -6.45 2.17 -7.13
C PRO A 21 -6.56 1.78 -8.61
N GLN A 22 -7.68 1.23 -9.07
CA GLN A 22 -7.89 0.89 -10.48
C GLN A 22 -8.12 2.13 -11.37
N ILE A 23 -8.50 3.25 -10.77
CA ILE A 23 -8.81 4.51 -11.47
C ILE A 23 -7.96 5.68 -10.98
N ALA A 24 -7.19 5.49 -9.89
CA ALA A 24 -6.30 6.51 -9.35
C ALA A 24 -4.95 6.51 -10.08
N SER A 25 -4.30 7.67 -10.13
CA SER A 25 -2.98 7.86 -10.75
C SER A 25 -1.99 8.62 -9.88
N SER A 26 -2.45 9.17 -8.76
CA SER A 26 -1.66 10.02 -7.86
C SER A 26 -1.05 9.25 -6.67
N GLY A 27 0.15 9.69 -6.26
CA GLY A 27 0.86 9.15 -5.08
C GLY A 27 0.03 9.13 -3.80
N PRO A 28 -0.58 10.25 -3.36
CA PRO A 28 -1.42 10.30 -2.16
C PRO A 28 -2.55 9.26 -2.17
N SER A 29 -3.17 9.03 -3.34
CA SER A 29 -4.21 8.03 -3.51
C SER A 29 -3.68 6.62 -3.33
N PHE A 30 -2.50 6.31 -3.87
CA PHE A 30 -1.87 5.01 -3.69
C PHE A 30 -1.42 4.75 -2.25
N VAL A 31 -0.83 5.74 -1.58
CA VAL A 31 -0.42 5.66 -0.17
C VAL A 31 -1.63 5.45 0.75
N ALA A 32 -2.73 6.19 0.51
CA ALA A 32 -3.95 6.08 1.30
C ALA A 32 -4.82 4.85 0.97
N SER A 33 -4.57 4.16 -0.16
CA SER A 33 -5.36 3.01 -0.61
C SER A 33 -4.53 1.77 -0.94
N SER A 34 -3.95 1.64 -2.13
CA SER A 34 -3.30 0.40 -2.61
C SER A 34 -2.18 -0.12 -1.72
N GLN A 35 -1.50 0.75 -0.98
CA GLN A 35 -0.39 0.35 -0.12
C GLN A 35 -0.85 -0.14 1.26
N VAL A 36 -2.01 0.33 1.75
CA VAL A 36 -2.48 0.08 3.13
C VAL A 36 -3.79 -0.69 3.24
N LEU A 37 -4.62 -0.68 2.19
CA LEU A 37 -5.95 -1.32 2.17
C LEU A 37 -6.02 -2.60 1.29
N TYR A 38 -5.14 -2.74 0.29
CA TYR A 38 -5.25 -3.80 -0.71
C TYR A 38 -3.96 -4.63 -0.84
N ASN A 39 -4.15 -5.94 -1.01
CA ASN A 39 -3.08 -6.84 -1.42
C ASN A 39 -3.03 -6.97 -2.94
N ARG A 40 -1.89 -7.45 -3.45
CA ARG A 40 -1.68 -7.82 -4.86
C ARG A 40 -1.36 -9.31 -4.93
N LEU A 41 -1.32 -9.88 -6.14
CA LEU A 41 -0.92 -11.29 -6.32
C LEU A 41 0.49 -11.54 -5.77
N MET A 42 1.42 -10.63 -6.08
CA MET A 42 2.78 -10.60 -5.56
C MET A 42 3.04 -9.25 -4.90
N ASN A 43 3.97 -9.22 -3.96
CA ASN A 43 4.48 -7.98 -3.38
C ASN A 43 5.99 -7.88 -3.61
N PHE A 44 6.61 -6.76 -3.24
CA PHE A 44 8.06 -6.60 -3.28
C PHE A 44 8.65 -6.65 -1.87
N ASP A 45 9.74 -7.40 -1.71
CA ASP A 45 10.55 -7.38 -0.48
C ASP A 45 11.11 -5.95 -0.28
N PRO A 46 10.85 -5.28 0.86
CA PRO A 46 11.25 -3.89 1.06
C PRO A 46 12.76 -3.68 1.17
N VAL A 47 13.54 -4.75 1.37
CA VAL A 47 15.01 -4.72 1.48
C VAL A 47 15.65 -5.16 0.17
N LYS A 48 15.22 -6.29 -0.40
CA LYS A 48 15.83 -6.88 -1.60
C LYS A 48 15.26 -6.36 -2.90
N ASN A 49 14.07 -5.74 -2.85
CA ASN A 49 13.30 -5.30 -4.00
C ASN A 49 13.04 -6.42 -5.02
N THR A 50 12.84 -7.64 -4.53
CA THR A 50 12.51 -8.83 -5.33
C THR A 50 11.03 -9.19 -5.18
N PRO A 51 10.36 -9.74 -6.22
CA PRO A 51 9.00 -10.23 -6.09
C PRO A 51 8.89 -11.35 -5.06
N VAL A 52 7.90 -11.27 -4.18
CA VAL A 52 7.58 -12.28 -3.16
C VAL A 52 6.08 -12.61 -3.20
N PRO A 53 5.69 -13.83 -2.78
CA PRO A 53 4.29 -14.22 -2.67
C PRO A 53 3.46 -13.27 -1.81
N SER A 54 2.19 -13.08 -2.19
CA SER A 54 1.18 -12.36 -1.41
C SER A 54 -0.15 -13.10 -1.50
N LEU A 55 -1.14 -12.61 -2.27
CA LEU A 55 -2.38 -13.37 -2.48
C LEU A 55 -2.14 -14.66 -3.29
N ALA A 56 -1.19 -14.63 -4.23
CA ALA A 56 -0.72 -15.82 -4.91
C ALA A 56 0.42 -16.43 -4.11
N GLU A 57 0.23 -17.66 -3.63
CA GLU A 57 1.23 -18.40 -2.87
C GLU A 57 2.38 -18.92 -3.76
N SER A 58 2.12 -19.13 -5.06
CA SER A 58 3.10 -19.55 -6.06
C SER A 58 2.68 -19.15 -7.47
N TRP A 59 3.61 -19.15 -8.41
CA TRP A 59 3.36 -18.95 -9.84
C TRP A 59 4.40 -19.69 -10.69
N THR A 60 4.00 -20.04 -11.91
CA THR A 60 4.88 -20.61 -12.95
C THR A 60 4.91 -19.64 -14.13
N ILE A 61 6.04 -19.57 -14.82
CA ILE A 61 6.25 -18.73 -16.02
C ILE A 61 5.88 -19.53 -17.26
#